data_AF-A0A3D2JRL2-F1
#
_entry.id   AF-A0A3D2JRL2-F1
#
_cell.length_a   1.000
_cell.length_b   1.000
_cell.length_c   1.000
_cell.angle_alpha   90.00
_cell.angle_beta   90.00
_cell.angle_gamma   90.00
#
_symmetry.space_group_name_H-M   'P 1'
#
loop_
_entity.id
_entity.type
_entity.pdbx_description
1 polymer ?
#
loop_
_entity_poly.entity_id
_entity_poly.type
_entity_poly.pdbx_seq_one_letter_code
_entity_poly.pdbx_strand_id
1 'polypeptide(L)'
;MAFLAIITVVQVIKEGYKLFMFKRIHPIPAFQDNYIWAIVSADENEFAVVDPGDPAPVLEFAESHKLNLTHILVTHHHPDHTGGLARLAEKYKPTIFGPRPSNIKGITNFVAEGDDIQLFGARFSVL
;
A
#
# COMPACT_ATOMS: atom_id res chain seq x y z
N MET A 1 2.73 18.56 -8.53
CA MET A 1 1.39 18.11 -8.08
C MET A 1 1.17 16.69 -8.57
N ALA A 2 1.67 15.69 -7.82
CA ALA A 2 1.37 14.29 -8.05
C ALA A 2 0.08 13.94 -7.29
N PHE A 3 -1.04 14.44 -7.78
CA PHE A 3 -2.38 14.07 -7.32
C PHE A 3 -3.00 13.21 -8.42
N LEU A 4 -3.47 12.02 -8.03
CA LEU A 4 -4.19 11.02 -8.83
C LEU A 4 -3.38 10.19 -9.85
N ALA A 5 -2.96 9.01 -9.38
CA ALA A 5 -3.06 7.77 -10.14
C ALA A 5 -3.65 6.68 -9.22
N ILE A 6 -4.93 6.86 -8.91
CA ILE A 6 -5.95 5.81 -8.84
C ILE A 6 -5.61 4.57 -8.00
N ILE A 7 -5.68 4.73 -6.68
CA ILE A 7 -6.58 3.89 -5.89
C ILE A 7 -7.52 4.87 -5.23
N THR A 8 -8.76 4.95 -5.71
CA THR A 8 -9.80 5.66 -4.97
C THR A 8 -10.04 4.84 -3.71
N VAL A 9 -9.36 5.20 -2.62
CA VAL A 9 -9.82 4.81 -1.29
C VAL A 9 -11.19 5.45 -1.13
N VAL A 10 -12.16 4.65 -0.71
CA VAL A 10 -13.57 4.99 -0.43
C VAL A 10 -14.57 4.59 -1.53
N GLN A 11 -15.03 3.34 -1.44
CA GLN A 11 -16.47 3.08 -1.27
C GLN A 11 -16.66 1.95 -0.25
N VAL A 12 -16.71 2.32 1.04
CA VAL A 12 -17.22 1.43 2.10
C VAL A 12 -18.70 1.21 1.79
N ILE A 13 -19.06 0.01 1.35
CA ILE A 13 -20.45 -0.39 1.20
C ILE A 13 -21.07 -0.31 2.60
N LYS A 14 -21.93 0.69 2.80
CA LYS A 14 -22.73 0.86 4.01
C LYS A 14 -23.77 -0.26 4.06
N GLU A 15 -23.47 -1.35 4.77
CA GLU A 15 -24.52 -2.16 5.38
C GLU A 15 -24.21 -2.42 6.87
N GLY A 16 -25.06 -1.83 7.72
CA GLY A 16 -25.47 -2.43 8.99
C GLY A 16 -24.57 -2.28 10.22
N TYR A 17 -23.25 -2.51 10.16
CA TYR A 17 -22.44 -2.63 11.38
C TYR A 17 -21.03 -2.05 11.17
N LYS A 18 -20.76 -0.91 11.81
CA LYS A 18 -19.52 -0.14 11.60
C LYS A 18 -18.35 -0.81 12.35
N LEU A 19 -17.78 -1.87 11.77
CA LEU A 19 -16.43 -2.32 12.09
C LEU A 19 -15.48 -1.46 11.24
N PHE A 20 -14.66 -0.62 11.86
CA PHE A 20 -13.62 0.09 11.12
C PHE A 20 -12.65 -0.96 10.57
N MET A 21 -12.67 -1.19 9.26
CA MET A 21 -11.84 -2.20 8.58
C MET A 21 -10.34 -1.86 8.63
N PHE A 22 -9.99 -0.58 8.79
CA PHE A 22 -8.64 -0.13 9.10
C PHE A 22 -8.71 1.10 10.01
N LYS A 23 -7.67 1.32 10.83
CA LYS A 23 -7.71 2.35 11.87
C LYS A 23 -7.40 3.74 11.32
N ARG A 24 -6.38 3.86 10.47
CA ARG A 24 -5.77 5.15 10.10
C ARG A 24 -4.93 5.06 8.82
N ILE A 25 -4.81 6.19 8.14
CA ILE A 25 -3.92 6.39 6.99
C ILE A 25 -2.87 7.43 7.38
N HIS A 26 -1.60 7.12 7.17
CA HIS A 26 -0.45 7.96 7.53
C HIS A 26 0.38 8.33 6.32
N PRO A 27 0.69 9.62 6.11
CA PRO A 27 1.75 10.00 5.19
C PRO A 27 3.11 9.70 5.83
N ILE A 28 3.96 8.99 5.10
CA ILE A 28 5.37 8.79 5.39
C ILE A 28 6.15 9.62 4.35
N PRO A 29 6.79 10.74 4.72
CA PRO A 29 7.60 11.52 3.80
C PRO A 29 8.74 10.67 3.22
N ALA A 30 8.97 10.80 1.92
CA ALA A 30 10.09 10.18 1.22
C ALA A 30 10.67 11.16 0.19
N PHE A 31 11.98 11.04 -0.06
CA PHE A 31 12.70 11.95 -0.95
C PHE A 31 12.48 13.43 -0.57
N GLN A 32 12.22 14.31 -1.54
CA GLN A 32 12.00 15.75 -1.29
C GLN A 32 10.51 16.11 -1.16
N ASP A 33 9.65 15.48 -1.95
CA ASP A 33 8.24 15.85 -2.09
C ASP A 33 7.29 14.65 -2.30
N ASN A 34 7.78 13.41 -2.20
CA ASN A 34 6.96 12.22 -2.30
C ASN A 34 6.39 11.83 -0.92
N TYR A 35 5.23 11.16 -0.96
CA TYR A 35 4.66 10.49 0.20
C TYR A 35 4.43 9.01 -0.10
N ILE A 36 4.88 8.17 0.81
CA ILE A 36 4.47 6.78 0.91
C ILE A 36 3.27 6.74 1.86
N TRP A 37 2.15 6.17 1.43
CA TRP A 37 0.96 6.12 2.27
C TRP A 37 0.89 4.81 3.04
N ALA A 38 0.91 4.87 4.37
CA ALA A 38 0.69 3.70 5.22
C ALA A 38 -0.78 3.57 5.63
N ILE A 39 -1.38 2.41 5.39
CA ILE A 39 -2.73 2.06 5.82
C ILE A 39 -2.58 1.06 6.97
N VAL A 40 -3.00 1.42 8.18
CA VAL A 40 -2.82 0.60 9.39
C VAL A 40 -4.10 -0.17 9.70
N SER A 41 -3.97 -1.48 9.95
CA SER A 41 -5.08 -2.36 10.31
C SER A 41 -5.81 -1.89 11.57
N ALA A 42 -7.04 -2.36 11.77
CA ALA A 42 -7.87 -1.97 12.91
C ALA A 42 -7.26 -2.39 14.27
N ASP A 43 -6.58 -3.54 14.29
CA ASP A 43 -5.93 -4.12 15.47
C ASP A 43 -4.49 -3.62 15.70
N GLU A 44 -3.98 -2.75 14.82
CA GLU A 44 -2.64 -2.14 14.92
C GLU A 44 -1.48 -3.14 15.01
N ASN A 45 -1.64 -4.30 14.38
CA ASN A 45 -0.55 -5.28 14.25
C ASN A 45 0.05 -5.28 12.85
N GLU A 46 -0.71 -4.81 11.85
CA GLU A 46 -0.33 -4.88 10.45
C GLU A 46 -0.52 -3.53 9.74
N PHE A 47 0.20 -3.37 8.63
CA PHE A 47 -0.02 -2.25 7.73
C PHE A 47 0.30 -2.60 6.29
N ALA A 48 -0.25 -1.80 5.38
CA ALA A 48 0.08 -1.78 3.99
C ALA A 48 0.74 -0.46 3.63
N VAL A 49 1.55 -0.44 2.57
CA VAL A 49 2.07 0.81 1.98
C VAL A 49 1.72 0.95 0.51
N VAL A 50 1.50 2.19 0.09
CA VAL A 50 1.35 2.57 -1.32
C VAL A 50 2.63 3.24 -1.79
N ASP A 51 3.17 2.76 -2.91
CA ASP A 51 4.34 3.30 -3.62
C ASP A 51 5.62 3.51 -2.78
N PRO A 52 6.15 2.45 -2.14
CA PRO A 52 7.35 2.58 -1.32
C PRO A 52 8.63 2.70 -2.16
N GLY A 53 8.89 3.88 -2.72
CA GLY A 53 10.12 4.18 -3.45
C GLY A 53 11.39 4.11 -2.61
N ASP A 54 11.30 4.51 -1.34
CA ASP A 54 12.38 4.39 -0.37
C ASP A 54 11.99 3.40 0.73
N PRO A 55 12.74 2.31 0.93
CA PRO A 55 12.42 1.35 1.99
C PRO A 55 12.73 1.91 3.38
N ALA A 56 13.69 2.83 3.54
CA ALA A 56 14.16 3.28 4.85
C ALA A 56 13.05 3.89 5.73
N PRO A 57 12.25 4.87 5.28
CA PRO A 57 11.22 5.47 6.13
C PRO A 57 10.05 4.49 6.39
N VAL A 58 9.82 3.50 5.52
CA VAL A 58 8.84 2.42 5.77
C VAL A 58 9.33 1.50 6.88
N LEU A 59 10.61 1.16 6.89
CA LEU A 59 11.22 0.34 7.94
C LEU A 59 11.16 1.04 9.31
N GLU A 60 11.47 2.33 9.34
CA GLU A 60 11.40 3.15 10.55
C GLU A 60 9.96 3.27 11.07
N PHE A 61 8.99 3.48 10.17
CA PHE A 61 7.57 3.52 10.52
C PHE A 61 7.11 2.19 11.13
N ALA A 62 7.49 1.06 10.51
CA ALA A 62 7.15 -0.27 11.01
C ALA A 62 7.74 -0.52 12.41
N GLU A 63 9.00 -0.17 12.63
CA GLU A 63 9.69 -0.37 13.91
C GLU A 63 9.10 0.51 15.03
N SER A 64 8.93 1.81 14.77
CA SER A 64 8.40 2.77 15.75
C SER A 64 6.98 2.44 16.21
N HIS A 65 6.15 1.88 15.32
CA HIS A 65 4.76 1.51 15.63
C HIS A 65 4.58 0.04 15.96
N LYS A 66 5.64 -0.77 15.90
CA LYS A 66 5.60 -2.24 16.08
C LYS A 66 4.63 -2.94 15.13
N LEU A 67 4.59 -2.49 13.87
CA LEU A 67 3.70 -2.99 12.82
C LEU A 67 4.42 -3.97 11.88
N ASN A 68 3.69 -4.96 11.40
CA ASN A 68 4.14 -5.89 10.37
C ASN A 68 3.65 -5.44 8.99
N LEU A 69 4.56 -5.28 8.01
CA LEU A 69 4.18 -4.92 6.64
C LEU A 69 3.64 -6.17 5.92
N THR A 70 2.35 -6.19 5.59
CA THR A 70 1.72 -7.36 4.94
C THR A 70 1.38 -7.15 3.48
N HIS A 71 1.19 -5.90 3.05
CA HIS A 71 0.79 -5.59 1.68
C HIS A 71 1.52 -4.36 1.13
N ILE A 72 1.85 -4.40 -0.16
CA ILE A 72 2.35 -3.24 -0.91
C ILE A 72 1.47 -3.05 -2.14
N LEU A 73 1.10 -1.80 -2.41
CA LEU A 73 0.32 -1.42 -3.57
C LEU A 73 1.18 -0.49 -4.41
N VAL A 74 1.40 -0.84 -5.68
CA VAL A 74 2.23 -0.06 -6.61
C VAL A 74 1.34 0.51 -7.71
N THR A 75 1.38 1.83 -7.89
CA THR A 75 0.57 2.53 -8.89
C THR A 75 1.21 2.49 -10.27
N HIS A 76 2.51 2.76 -10.36
CA HIS A 76 3.25 2.79 -11.61
C HIS A 76 4.75 2.47 -11.43
N HIS A 77 5.48 2.42 -12.54
CA HIS A 77 6.82 1.81 -12.60
C HIS A 77 7.98 2.73 -12.25
N HIS A 78 7.75 3.99 -11.89
CA HIS A 78 8.86 4.91 -11.63
C HIS A 78 9.66 4.48 -10.40
N PRO A 79 10.99 4.71 -10.38
CA PRO A 79 11.85 4.27 -9.27
C PRO A 79 11.47 4.86 -7.91
N ASP A 80 10.99 6.09 -7.85
CA ASP A 80 10.51 6.75 -6.64
C ASP A 80 9.18 6.18 -6.10
N HIS A 81 8.59 5.20 -6.79
CA HIS A 81 7.44 4.42 -6.32
C HIS A 81 7.76 2.93 -6.10
N THR A 82 8.83 2.43 -6.73
CA THR A 82 9.17 0.99 -6.76
C THR A 82 10.52 0.63 -6.15
N GLY A 83 11.37 1.61 -5.85
CA GLY A 83 12.76 1.43 -5.42
C GLY A 83 12.93 0.62 -4.13
N GLY A 84 11.95 0.65 -3.23
CA GLY A 84 11.97 -0.08 -1.97
C GLY A 84 11.47 -1.51 -2.03
N LEU A 85 10.85 -1.94 -3.14
CA LEU A 85 10.16 -3.24 -3.23
C LEU A 85 11.08 -4.42 -2.87
N ALA A 86 12.28 -4.48 -3.44
CA ALA A 86 13.19 -5.61 -3.22
C ALA A 86 13.56 -5.77 -1.74
N ARG A 87 13.88 -4.66 -1.06
CA ARG A 87 14.28 -4.67 0.34
C ARG A 87 13.13 -4.99 1.28
N LEU A 88 11.94 -4.44 0.99
CA LEU A 88 10.74 -4.71 1.79
C LEU A 88 10.27 -6.16 1.58
N ALA A 89 10.37 -6.69 0.36
CA ALA A 89 10.05 -8.08 0.05
C ALA A 89 10.97 -9.06 0.78
N GLU A 90 12.28 -8.78 0.82
CA GLU A 90 13.25 -9.58 1.54
C GLU A 90 12.92 -9.67 3.04
N LYS A 91 12.57 -8.54 3.67
CA LYS A 91 12.33 -8.48 5.13
C LYS A 91 10.96 -9.03 5.54
N TYR A 92 9.90 -8.68 4.82
CA TYR A 92 8.53 -8.93 5.26
C TYR A 92 7.77 -9.97 4.43
N LYS A 93 8.22 -10.26 3.21
CA LYS A 93 7.51 -11.12 2.25
C LYS A 93 6.02 -10.71 2.07
N PRO A 94 5.72 -9.42 1.84
CA PRO A 94 4.35 -8.95 1.71
C PRO A 94 3.74 -9.41 0.38
N THR A 95 2.40 -9.35 0.30
CA THR A 95 1.70 -9.41 -0.98
C THR A 95 1.89 -8.08 -1.71
N ILE A 96 2.40 -8.11 -2.94
CA ILE A 96 2.69 -6.92 -3.74
C ILE A 96 1.73 -6.86 -4.92
N PHE A 97 0.79 -5.92 -4.85
CA PHE A 97 -0.13 -5.60 -5.93
C PHE A 97 0.47 -4.58 -6.89
N GLY A 98 0.30 -4.78 -8.19
CA GLY A 98 0.66 -3.78 -9.19
C GLY A 98 -0.08 -3.98 -10.52
N PRO A 99 -0.02 -3.00 -11.43
CA PRO A 99 -0.87 -2.95 -12.62
C PRO A 99 -0.51 -4.03 -13.65
N ARG A 100 -1.48 -4.47 -14.46
CA ARG A 100 -1.28 -5.27 -15.67
C ARG A 100 -1.54 -4.41 -16.91
N PRO A 101 -0.71 -4.53 -17.98
CA PRO A 101 0.58 -5.19 -18.00
C PRO A 101 1.65 -4.35 -17.28
N SER A 102 2.62 -5.00 -16.64
CA SER A 102 3.74 -4.31 -15.99
C SER A 102 5.01 -5.15 -16.01
N ASN A 103 6.15 -4.47 -16.08
CA ASN A 103 7.50 -5.02 -15.98
C ASN A 103 8.14 -4.78 -14.60
N ILE A 104 7.37 -4.26 -13.63
CA ILE A 104 7.85 -4.01 -12.27
C ILE A 104 8.23 -5.34 -11.62
N LYS A 105 9.48 -5.43 -11.20
CA LYS A 105 10.01 -6.64 -10.56
C LYS A 105 9.47 -6.76 -9.15
N GLY A 106 9.09 -7.98 -8.76
CA GLY A 106 8.64 -8.30 -7.40
C GLY A 106 7.13 -8.20 -7.18
N ILE A 107 6.32 -7.79 -8.17
CA ILE A 107 4.86 -7.92 -8.08
C ILE A 107 4.51 -9.40 -7.89
N THR A 108 3.67 -9.69 -6.89
CA THR A 108 3.13 -11.04 -6.64
C THR A 108 1.73 -11.18 -7.23
N ASN A 109 0.96 -10.08 -7.30
CA ASN A 109 -0.43 -10.06 -7.73
C ASN A 109 -0.66 -8.92 -8.72
N PHE A 110 -0.90 -9.26 -9.98
CA PHE A 110 -1.22 -8.29 -11.01
C PHE A 110 -2.71 -7.97 -11.04
N VAL A 111 -3.06 -6.69 -11.11
CA VAL A 111 -4.45 -6.18 -11.16
C VAL A 111 -4.66 -5.24 -12.34
N ALA A 112 -5.90 -5.11 -12.80
CA ALA A 112 -6.32 -4.21 -13.88
C ALA A 112 -7.58 -3.42 -13.47
N GLU A 113 -7.93 -2.41 -14.25
CA GLU A 113 -9.18 -1.66 -14.08
C GLU A 113 -10.38 -2.60 -13.93
N GLY A 114 -11.22 -2.35 -12.92
CA GLY A 114 -12.38 -3.17 -12.59
C GLY A 114 -12.09 -4.36 -11.66
N ASP A 115 -10.83 -4.68 -11.38
CA ASP A 115 -10.47 -5.64 -10.35
C ASP A 115 -10.71 -5.06 -8.94
N ASP A 116 -10.76 -5.97 -7.96
CA ASP A 116 -10.81 -5.60 -6.56
C ASP A 116 -9.71 -6.30 -5.76
N ILE A 117 -9.18 -5.58 -4.78
CA ILE A 117 -8.26 -6.10 -3.78
C ILE A 117 -8.94 -6.04 -2.41
N GLN A 118 -8.67 -7.06 -1.59
CA GLN A 118 -9.05 -7.04 -0.18
C GLN A 118 -7.85 -6.64 0.67
N LEU A 119 -8.06 -5.68 1.55
CA LEU A 119 -7.05 -5.22 2.49
C LEU A 119 -7.71 -4.94 3.84
N PHE A 120 -7.28 -5.65 4.88
CA PHE A 120 -7.80 -5.54 6.26
C PHE A 120 -9.34 -5.65 6.33
N GLY A 121 -9.95 -6.51 5.50
CA GLY A 121 -11.41 -6.67 5.43
C GLY A 121 -12.15 -5.58 4.65
N ALA A 122 -11.45 -4.54 4.17
CA ALA A 122 -11.98 -3.57 3.22
C ALA A 122 -11.74 -4.00 1.77
N ARG A 123 -12.68 -3.66 0.89
CA ARG A 123 -12.55 -3.82 -0.56
C ARG A 123 -12.07 -2.50 -1.17
N PHE A 124 -11.06 -2.57 -2.02
CA PHE A 124 -10.56 -1.46 -2.81
C PHE A 124 -10.69 -1.84 -4.28
N SER A 125 -11.32 -0.97 -5.05
CA SER A 125 -11.46 -1.16 -6.50
C SER A 125 -10.31 -0.49 -7.23
N VAL A 126 -9.81 -1.19 -8.25
CA VAL A 126 -8.80 -0.68 -9.18
C VAL A 126 -9.54 0.06 -10.28
N LEU A 127 -9.17 1.31 -10.54
CA LEU A 127 -9.73 2.11 -11.64
C LEU A 127 -8.65 2.45 -12.69
#